data_AF-A0A2D7XI82-F1
#
_entry.id   AF-A0A2D7XI82-F1
#
_cell.length_a   1.000
_cell.length_b   1.000
_cell.length_c   1.000
_cell.angle_alpha   90.00
_cell.angle_beta   90.00
_cell.angle_gamma   90.00
#
_symmetry.space_group_name_H-M   'P 1'
#
loop_
_entity.id
_entity.type
_entity.pdbx_description
1 polymer ?
#
loop_
_entity_poly.entity_id
_entity_poly.type
_entity_poly.pdbx_seq_one_letter_code
_entity_poly.pdbx_strand_id
1 'polypeptide(L)'
;MRDFINTNKKLESIGSKLVNDLREELKFQKHNATGELSRGIKTKITKTKESILNITSTVKYWKAVNNPALAKIPNLKTIYNWMQTRSIEGGFSVANLILKRLQQSGYGNRKYPDNSMRDPYIVYKKGNKIPRRTNFAGYVVDKLRKTIGQDLAHDIGKDVASIISKQVK
;
A
#
# COMPACT_ATOMS: atom_id res chain seq x y z
N MET A 1 3.05 16.06 29.39
CA MET A 1 2.42 15.48 28.18
C MET A 1 1.32 14.46 28.55
N ARG A 2 0.47 14.78 29.55
CA ARG A 2 -0.60 13.87 30.04
C ARG A 2 -1.97 14.15 29.40
N ASP A 3 -2.07 15.12 28.51
CA ASP A 3 -3.37 15.74 28.18
C ASP A 3 -4.05 15.20 26.92
N PHE A 4 -3.53 14.12 26.31
CA PHE A 4 -4.14 13.51 25.11
C PHE A 4 -4.07 11.98 25.13
N ILE A 5 -4.39 11.36 26.28
CA ILE A 5 -4.22 9.91 26.46
C ILE A 5 -5.14 9.13 25.52
N ASN A 6 -6.40 9.54 25.37
CA ASN A 6 -7.36 8.82 24.53
C ASN A 6 -7.01 8.98 23.05
N THR A 7 -6.71 10.20 22.63
CA THR A 7 -6.27 10.53 21.27
C THR A 7 -5.01 9.76 20.88
N ASN A 8 -4.01 9.69 21.77
CA ASN A 8 -2.77 8.95 21.50
C ASN A 8 -2.99 7.44 21.37
N LYS A 9 -3.79 6.83 22.26
CA LYS A 9 -4.16 5.41 22.15
C LYS A 9 -4.92 5.14 20.85
N LYS A 10 -5.80 6.06 20.45
CA LYS A 10 -6.56 5.91 19.22
C LYS A 10 -5.67 6.00 17.98
N LEU A 11 -4.71 6.92 17.97
CA LEU A 11 -3.69 7.01 16.91
C LEU A 11 -2.84 5.73 16.81
N GLU A 12 -2.47 5.12 17.93
CA GLU A 12 -1.76 3.82 17.96
C GLU A 12 -2.59 2.70 17.33
N SER A 13 -3.87 2.62 17.67
CA SER A 13 -4.81 1.66 17.09
C SER A 13 -5.01 1.90 15.59
N ILE A 14 -5.26 3.14 15.18
CA ILE A 14 -5.43 3.52 13.77
C ILE A 14 -4.16 3.21 12.97
N GLY A 15 -2.99 3.53 13.50
CA GLY A 15 -1.71 3.21 12.88
C GLY A 15 -1.55 1.71 12.64
N SER A 16 -1.80 0.91 13.67
CA SER A 16 -1.70 -0.55 13.59
C SER A 16 -2.67 -1.14 12.56
N LYS A 17 -3.92 -0.65 12.54
CA LYS A 17 -4.93 -1.04 11.55
C LYS A 17 -4.49 -0.68 10.13
N LEU A 18 -4.00 0.54 9.93
CA LEU A 18 -3.53 1.04 8.64
C LEU A 18 -2.37 0.18 8.09
N VAL A 19 -1.40 -0.18 8.93
CA VAL A 19 -0.31 -1.08 8.54
C VAL A 19 -0.84 -2.45 8.11
N ASN A 20 -1.78 -3.01 8.88
CA ASN A 20 -2.36 -4.31 8.55
C ASN A 20 -3.15 -4.25 7.24
N ASP A 21 -4.00 -3.24 7.04
CA ASP A 21 -4.75 -3.07 5.79
C ASP A 21 -3.81 -2.87 4.58
N LEU A 22 -2.70 -2.12 4.73
CA LEU A 22 -1.69 -1.97 3.67
C LEU A 22 -1.03 -3.32 3.34
N ARG A 23 -0.70 -4.14 4.35
CA ARG A 23 -0.12 -5.47 4.14
C ARG A 23 -1.10 -6.41 3.46
N GLU A 24 -2.37 -6.40 3.87
CA GLU A 24 -3.41 -7.23 3.28
C GLU A 24 -3.71 -6.81 1.84
N GLU A 25 -3.77 -5.51 1.53
CA GLU A 25 -3.94 -5.05 0.14
C GLU A 25 -2.72 -5.45 -0.72
N LEU A 26 -1.48 -5.34 -0.21
CA LEU A 26 -0.29 -5.81 -0.93
C LEU A 26 -0.31 -7.33 -1.20
N LYS A 27 -0.82 -8.13 -0.26
CA LYS A 27 -1.01 -9.58 -0.45
C LYS A 27 -2.10 -9.85 -1.48
N PHE A 28 -3.23 -9.15 -1.38
CA PHE A 28 -4.36 -9.26 -2.30
C PHE A 28 -3.94 -8.96 -3.75
N GLN A 29 -3.17 -7.88 -3.96
CA GLN A 29 -2.66 -7.48 -5.26
C GLN A 29 -1.61 -8.45 -5.84
N LYS A 30 -1.10 -9.39 -5.03
CA LYS A 30 -0.09 -10.40 -5.39
C LYS A 30 1.12 -9.78 -6.08
N HIS A 31 1.59 -8.65 -5.55
CA HIS A 31 2.82 -8.03 -6.05
C HIS A 31 4.03 -8.93 -5.77
N ASN A 32 4.94 -9.03 -6.73
CA ASN A 32 6.21 -9.73 -6.53
C ASN A 32 7.09 -9.02 -5.47
N ALA A 33 6.90 -7.72 -5.31
CA ALA A 33 7.62 -6.88 -4.37
C ALA A 33 6.98 -6.85 -2.96
N THR A 34 5.94 -7.66 -2.70
CA THR A 34 5.22 -7.63 -1.41
C THR A 34 6.09 -8.04 -0.22
N GLY A 35 7.06 -8.94 -0.36
CA GLY A 35 7.75 -9.57 0.76
C GLY A 35 8.41 -8.59 1.74
N GLU A 36 9.49 -7.92 1.31
CA GLU A 36 10.19 -6.95 2.16
C GLU A 36 9.37 -5.68 2.38
N LEU A 37 8.59 -5.23 1.41
CA LEU A 37 7.73 -4.06 1.57
C LEU A 37 6.70 -4.26 2.68
N SER A 38 6.00 -5.40 2.69
CA SER A 38 5.03 -5.73 3.73
C SER A 38 5.68 -5.73 5.11
N ARG A 39 6.87 -6.32 5.24
CA ARG A 39 7.65 -6.34 6.50
C ARG A 39 8.19 -4.96 6.88
N GLY A 40 8.51 -4.14 5.88
CA GLY A 40 9.12 -2.83 6.02
C GLY A 40 8.15 -1.70 6.29
N ILE A 41 6.84 -1.90 6.11
CA ILE A 41 5.81 -0.92 6.50
C ILE A 41 5.71 -0.91 8.03
N LYS A 42 5.96 0.27 8.61
CA LYS A 42 5.98 0.51 10.06
C LYS A 42 5.19 1.77 10.41
N THR A 43 4.66 1.78 11.62
CA THR A 43 4.07 2.96 12.27
C THR A 43 5.05 3.58 13.24
N LYS A 44 5.10 4.91 13.25
CA LYS A 44 5.76 5.68 14.29
C LYS A 44 4.85 6.82 14.70
N ILE A 45 4.55 6.93 16.00
CA ILE A 45 3.84 8.08 16.54
C ILE A 45 4.84 9.00 17.20
N THR A 46 4.92 10.21 16.69
CA THR A 46 5.75 11.26 17.25
C THR A 46 4.86 12.08 18.18
N LYS A 47 5.16 12.04 19.48
CA LYS A 47 4.45 12.77 20.53
C LYS A 47 5.32 13.98 20.93
N THR A 48 5.14 15.11 20.25
CA THR A 48 5.83 16.37 20.59
C THR A 48 4.80 17.37 21.15
N LYS A 49 4.70 18.58 20.57
CA LYS A 49 3.57 19.50 20.83
C LYS A 49 2.32 19.08 20.06
N GLU A 50 2.49 18.25 19.04
CA GLU A 50 1.45 17.65 18.22
C GLU A 50 1.59 16.12 18.24
N SER A 51 0.47 15.42 18.11
CA SER A 51 0.47 13.95 17.93
C SER A 51 0.42 13.61 16.45
N ILE A 52 1.56 13.19 15.90
CA ILE A 52 1.71 12.89 14.47
C ILE A 52 1.85 11.38 14.25
N LEU A 53 0.92 10.78 13.51
CA LEU A 53 1.02 9.40 13.04
C LEU A 53 1.79 9.34 11.72
N ASN A 54 2.97 8.72 11.75
CA ASN A 54 3.78 8.47 10.56
C ASN A 54 3.68 7.02 10.13
N ILE A 55 3.42 6.79 8.85
CA ILE A 55 3.58 5.49 8.20
C ILE A 55 4.81 5.56 7.32
N THR A 56 5.81 4.72 7.60
CA THR A 56 7.06 4.69 6.86
C THR A 56 7.28 3.33 6.22
N SER A 57 8.08 3.31 5.15
CA SER A 57 8.56 2.08 4.53
C SER A 57 10.08 2.07 4.56
N THR A 58 10.67 0.94 4.94
CA THR A 58 12.12 0.75 4.90
C THR A 58 12.67 0.53 3.50
N VAL A 59 11.82 0.36 2.48
CA VAL A 59 12.23 0.08 1.10
C VAL A 59 11.70 1.12 0.12
N LYS A 60 12.59 1.78 -0.64
CA LYS A 60 12.23 2.89 -1.55
C LYS A 60 11.31 2.49 -2.71
N TYR A 61 11.33 1.21 -3.11
CA TYR A 61 10.54 0.73 -4.24
C TYR A 61 9.03 0.71 -3.99
N TRP A 62 8.57 1.00 -2.76
CA TRP A 62 7.15 1.16 -2.45
C TRP A 62 6.45 2.14 -3.40
N LYS A 63 7.16 3.20 -3.84
CA LYS A 63 6.65 4.19 -4.79
C LYS A 63 6.31 3.57 -6.14
N ALA A 64 7.15 2.65 -6.62
CA ALA A 64 6.94 1.92 -7.87
C ALA A 64 5.84 0.84 -7.75
N VAL A 65 5.68 0.25 -6.56
CA VAL A 65 4.57 -0.66 -6.26
C VAL A 65 3.25 0.09 -6.23
N ASN A 66 3.23 1.29 -5.65
CA ASN A 66 2.04 2.12 -5.59
C ASN A 66 1.71 2.75 -6.95
N ASN A 67 2.71 3.29 -7.64
CA ASN A 67 2.59 3.93 -8.93
C ASN A 67 3.49 3.24 -9.97
N PRO A 68 2.92 2.49 -10.92
CA PRO A 68 3.70 1.74 -11.89
C PRO A 68 4.48 2.61 -12.86
N ALA A 69 4.10 3.89 -13.06
CA ALA A 69 4.86 4.82 -13.90
C ALA A 69 6.28 5.09 -13.37
N LEU A 70 6.51 4.82 -12.08
CA LEU A 70 7.82 4.97 -11.43
C LEU A 70 8.66 3.67 -11.49
N ALA A 71 8.11 2.58 -12.04
CA ALA A 71 8.78 1.30 -12.11
C ALA A 71 9.68 1.21 -13.35
N LYS A 72 10.94 0.79 -13.15
CA LYS A 72 11.88 0.52 -14.24
C LYS A 72 11.57 -0.81 -14.89
N ILE A 73 11.51 -0.85 -16.22
CA ILE A 73 11.32 -2.08 -16.99
C ILE A 73 12.51 -3.03 -16.74
N PRO A 74 12.27 -4.31 -16.45
CA PRO A 74 13.34 -5.26 -16.12
C PRO A 74 13.94 -5.81 -17.41
N ASN A 75 15.17 -6.33 -17.33
CA ASN A 75 15.78 -7.02 -18.48
C ASN A 75 15.19 -8.43 -18.68
N LEU A 76 15.48 -9.03 -19.83
CA LEU A 76 14.96 -10.34 -20.23
C LEU A 76 15.30 -11.44 -19.22
N LYS A 77 16.52 -11.46 -18.68
CA LYS A 77 16.96 -12.46 -17.69
C LYS A 77 16.16 -12.35 -16.39
N THR A 78 15.89 -11.13 -15.92
CA THR A 78 15.04 -10.90 -14.74
C THR A 78 13.62 -11.40 -14.96
N ILE A 79 13.05 -11.19 -16.16
CA ILE A 79 11.71 -11.68 -16.51
C ILE A 79 11.70 -13.22 -16.55
N TYR A 80 12.69 -13.82 -17.19
CA TYR A 80 12.83 -15.28 -17.25
C TYR A 80 12.95 -15.90 -15.85
N ASN A 81 13.80 -15.36 -14.98
CA ASN A 81 13.94 -15.84 -13.60
C ASN A 81 12.62 -15.70 -12.83
N TRP A 82 11.91 -14.59 -13.00
CA TRP A 82 10.59 -14.42 -12.40
C TRP A 82 9.59 -15.47 -12.90
N MET A 83 9.58 -15.79 -14.19
CA MET A 83 8.74 -16.87 -14.73
C MET A 83 9.04 -18.21 -14.08
N GLN A 84 10.31 -18.56 -13.88
CA GLN A 84 10.72 -19.78 -13.19
C GLN A 84 10.17 -19.83 -11.76
N THR A 85 10.27 -18.74 -10.99
CA THR A 85 9.71 -18.68 -9.62
C THR A 85 8.19 -18.82 -9.55
N ARG A 86 7.49 -18.64 -10.67
CA ARG A 86 6.04 -18.71 -10.79
C ARG A 86 5.56 -19.95 -11.57
N SER A 87 6.48 -20.84 -11.93
CA SER A 87 6.20 -22.01 -12.76
C SER A 87 5.47 -21.62 -14.07
N ILE A 88 5.90 -20.52 -14.69
CA ILE A 88 5.39 -20.08 -15.99
C ILE A 88 6.27 -20.70 -17.07
N GLU A 89 5.67 -21.56 -17.89
CA GLU A 89 6.34 -22.29 -18.98
C GLU A 89 6.63 -21.40 -20.22
N GLY A 90 7.38 -21.94 -21.17
CA GLY A 90 7.65 -21.31 -22.48
C GLY A 90 8.97 -20.54 -22.60
N GLY A 91 9.82 -20.60 -21.58
CA GLY A 91 11.23 -20.23 -21.67
C GLY A 91 11.50 -18.77 -22.08
N PHE A 92 12.64 -18.55 -22.75
CA PHE A 92 13.04 -17.20 -23.21
C PHE A 92 12.08 -16.60 -24.25
N SER A 93 11.41 -17.43 -25.05
CA SER A 93 10.42 -16.97 -26.04
C SER A 93 9.27 -16.22 -25.36
N VAL A 94 8.67 -16.84 -24.33
CA VAL A 94 7.62 -16.20 -23.53
C VAL A 94 8.17 -15.01 -22.73
N ALA A 95 9.38 -15.11 -22.19
CA ALA A 95 10.01 -13.99 -21.49
C ALA A 95 10.16 -12.76 -22.40
N ASN A 96 10.50 -12.96 -23.68
CA ASN A 96 10.63 -11.89 -24.65
C ASN A 96 9.27 -11.26 -25.01
N LEU A 97 8.21 -12.06 -25.10
CA LEU A 97 6.85 -11.54 -25.29
C LEU A 97 6.41 -10.65 -24.12
N ILE A 98 6.71 -11.07 -22.89
CA ILE A 98 6.45 -10.26 -21.70
C ILE A 98 7.27 -8.96 -21.72
N LEU A 99 8.55 -9.02 -22.09
CA LEU A 99 9.41 -7.85 -22.19
C LEU A 99 8.86 -6.84 -23.20
N LYS A 100 8.55 -7.29 -24.41
CA LYS A 100 7.96 -6.43 -25.46
C LYS A 100 6.67 -5.77 -24.98
N ARG A 101 5.79 -6.54 -24.32
CA ARG A 101 4.56 -6.00 -23.74
C ARG A 101 4.83 -4.97 -22.64
N LEU A 102 5.84 -5.17 -21.79
CA LEU A 102 6.22 -4.19 -20.76
C LEU A 102 6.83 -2.92 -21.37
N GLN A 103 7.59 -3.05 -22.47
CA GLN A 103 8.14 -1.91 -23.22
C GLN A 103 7.04 -1.10 -23.91
N GLN A 104 6.01 -1.78 -24.44
CA GLN A 104 4.88 -1.13 -25.09
C GLN A 104 3.91 -0.49 -24.10
N SER A 105 3.56 -1.19 -23.01
CA SER A 105 2.44 -0.83 -22.13
C SER A 105 2.83 -0.61 -20.66
N GLY A 106 4.11 -0.54 -20.33
CA GLY A 106 4.61 -0.32 -18.95
C GLY A 106 4.22 -1.42 -17.95
N TYR A 107 4.37 -1.15 -16.65
CA TYR A 107 3.80 -2.01 -15.60
C TYR A 107 2.35 -1.65 -15.34
N GLY A 108 1.49 -2.65 -15.10
CA GLY A 108 0.08 -2.38 -14.80
C GLY A 108 -0.65 -1.80 -16.01
N ASN A 109 -1.58 -2.58 -16.56
CA ASN A 109 -2.37 -2.11 -17.68
C ASN A 109 -3.49 -1.17 -17.20
N ARG A 110 -3.18 0.07 -16.83
CA ARG A 110 -4.22 1.03 -16.45
C ARG A 110 -3.91 2.38 -17.04
N LYS A 111 -4.84 2.90 -17.83
CA LYS A 111 -5.04 4.35 -17.83
C LYS A 111 -5.47 4.69 -16.40
N TYR A 112 -4.58 5.34 -15.68
CA TYR A 112 -5.00 6.18 -14.58
C TYR A 112 -5.90 7.27 -15.18
N PRO A 113 -7.11 7.57 -14.65
CA PRO A 113 -7.59 7.24 -13.29
C PRO A 113 -8.65 6.11 -13.20
N ASP A 114 -9.15 5.54 -14.31
CA ASP A 114 -10.33 4.67 -14.29
C ASP A 114 -10.05 3.19 -13.99
N ASN A 115 -8.76 2.82 -13.88
CA ASN A 115 -8.36 1.51 -13.40
C ASN A 115 -8.86 0.32 -14.27
N SER A 116 -9.28 0.57 -15.51
CA SER A 116 -9.69 -0.44 -16.48
C SER A 116 -8.48 -1.12 -17.15
N MET A 117 -8.50 -2.46 -17.26
CA MET A 117 -7.41 -3.24 -17.86
C MET A 117 -7.66 -3.48 -19.35
N ARG A 118 -6.80 -2.96 -20.23
CA ARG A 118 -6.93 -3.17 -21.69
C ARG A 118 -6.17 -4.38 -22.24
N ASP A 119 -4.93 -4.62 -21.79
CA ASP A 119 -4.07 -5.73 -22.29
C ASP A 119 -3.57 -6.64 -21.14
N PRO A 120 -4.20 -7.81 -20.95
CA PRO A 120 -3.76 -8.81 -19.98
C PRO A 120 -2.32 -9.28 -20.25
N TYR A 121 -1.61 -9.73 -19.21
CA TYR A 121 -0.37 -10.46 -19.40
C TYR A 121 -0.65 -11.77 -20.15
N ILE A 122 0.05 -12.01 -21.26
CA ILE A 122 -0.17 -13.17 -22.15
C ILE A 122 -0.20 -14.50 -21.37
N VAL A 123 0.68 -14.64 -20.37
CA VAL A 123 0.89 -15.92 -19.65
C VAL A 123 0.50 -15.90 -18.18
N TYR A 124 0.15 -14.73 -17.61
CA TYR A 124 -0.12 -14.61 -16.18
C TYR A 124 -1.63 -14.49 -15.87
N LYS A 125 -2.39 -15.51 -16.28
CA LYS A 125 -3.86 -15.59 -16.14
C LYS A 125 -4.37 -15.29 -14.73
N LYS A 126 -3.72 -15.83 -13.69
CA LYS A 126 -4.09 -15.60 -12.28
C LYS A 126 -3.93 -14.13 -11.88
N GLY A 127 -2.91 -13.46 -12.39
CA GLY A 127 -2.68 -12.04 -12.13
C GLY A 127 -3.66 -11.15 -12.87
N ASN A 128 -4.05 -11.53 -14.08
CA ASN A 128 -5.04 -10.80 -14.89
C ASN A 128 -6.45 -10.80 -14.27
N LYS A 129 -6.78 -11.81 -13.46
CA LYS A 129 -8.07 -11.85 -12.75
C LYS A 129 -8.15 -10.90 -11.55
N ILE A 130 -7.03 -10.30 -11.13
CA ILE A 130 -7.04 -9.40 -9.98
C ILE A 130 -7.51 -8.03 -10.45
N PRO A 131 -8.62 -7.49 -9.90
CA PRO A 131 -9.24 -6.28 -10.41
C PRO A 131 -8.35 -5.05 -10.26
N ARG A 132 -7.40 -5.07 -9.30
CA ARG A 132 -6.46 -3.99 -9.01
C ARG A 132 -5.08 -4.54 -8.67
N ARG A 133 -4.06 -3.95 -9.29
CA ARG A 133 -2.67 -4.44 -9.29
C ARG A 133 -1.65 -3.37 -8.91
N THR A 134 -2.12 -2.20 -8.51
CA THR A 134 -1.33 -1.01 -8.15
C THR A 134 -2.15 -0.14 -7.20
N ASN A 135 -1.59 0.99 -6.74
CA ASN A 135 -2.25 1.97 -5.89
C ASN A 135 -2.77 1.39 -4.55
N PHE A 136 -2.04 0.43 -3.97
CA PHE A 136 -2.43 -0.20 -2.70
C PHE A 136 -2.69 0.82 -1.58
N ALA A 137 -1.90 1.90 -1.52
CA ALA A 137 -2.09 2.94 -0.52
C ALA A 137 -3.40 3.71 -0.74
N GLY A 138 -3.73 4.05 -1.99
CA GLY A 138 -4.99 4.74 -2.31
C GLY A 138 -6.21 3.93 -1.92
N TYR A 139 -6.25 2.63 -2.26
CA TYR A 139 -7.38 1.77 -1.88
C TYR A 139 -7.57 1.62 -0.37
N VAL A 140 -6.48 1.56 0.39
CA VAL A 140 -6.54 1.48 1.85
C VAL A 140 -7.01 2.80 2.46
N VAL A 141 -6.54 3.93 1.93
CA VAL A 141 -7.01 5.26 2.35
C VAL A 141 -8.52 5.40 2.10
N ASP A 142 -8.99 5.05 0.90
CA ASP A 142 -10.41 5.15 0.56
C ASP A 142 -11.29 4.28 1.46
N LYS A 143 -10.81 3.07 1.80
CA LYS A 143 -11.49 2.15 2.74
C LYS A 143 -11.62 2.74 4.14
N LEU A 144 -10.59 3.46 4.61
CA LEU A 144 -10.49 3.89 6.01
C LEU A 144 -10.94 5.35 6.25
N ARG A 145 -11.00 6.18 5.21
CA ARG A 145 -11.28 7.62 5.32
C ARG A 145 -12.54 7.95 6.12
N LYS A 146 -13.62 7.20 5.92
CA LYS A 146 -14.90 7.45 6.60
C LYS A 146 -14.86 7.12 8.09
N THR A 147 -14.22 6.00 8.44
CA THR A 147 -14.21 5.51 9.83
C THR A 147 -13.20 6.26 10.69
N ILE A 148 -12.01 6.57 10.16
CA ILE A 148 -10.93 7.23 10.92
C ILE A 148 -11.36 8.62 11.42
N GLY A 149 -12.06 9.40 10.59
CA GLY A 149 -12.48 10.76 10.97
C GLY A 149 -13.43 10.78 12.16
N GLN A 150 -14.43 9.90 12.16
CA GLN A 150 -15.42 9.80 13.26
C GLN A 150 -14.75 9.33 14.56
N ASP A 151 -13.91 8.32 14.43
CA ASP A 151 -13.16 7.70 15.52
C ASP A 151 -12.22 8.67 16.24
N LEU A 152 -11.49 9.51 15.48
CA LEU A 152 -10.60 10.52 16.04
C LEU A 152 -11.37 11.66 16.69
N ALA A 153 -12.46 12.14 16.06
CA ALA A 153 -13.27 13.22 16.60
C ALA A 153 -13.83 12.87 18.01
N HIS A 154 -14.28 11.63 18.19
CA HIS A 154 -14.80 11.16 19.49
C HIS A 154 -13.75 11.18 20.61
N ASP A 155 -12.57 10.60 20.37
CA ASP A 155 -11.54 10.49 21.42
C ASP A 155 -10.83 11.82 21.70
N ILE A 156 -10.74 12.72 20.70
CA ILE A 156 -10.34 14.12 20.91
C ILE A 156 -11.34 14.83 21.83
N GLY A 157 -12.64 14.65 21.59
CA GLY A 157 -13.70 15.21 22.43
C GLY A 157 -13.58 14.79 23.90
N LYS A 158 -13.27 13.51 24.16
CA LYS A 158 -13.02 13.01 25.53
C LYS A 158 -11.82 13.68 26.21
N ASP A 159 -10.72 13.85 25.48
CA ASP A 159 -9.53 14.49 26.03
C ASP A 159 -9.78 15.97 26.33
N VAL A 160 -10.43 16.70 25.41
CA VAL A 160 -10.83 18.12 25.61
C VAL A 160 -11.75 18.26 26.82
N ALA A 161 -12.78 17.42 26.93
CA ALA A 161 -13.68 17.42 28.08
C ALA A 161 -12.92 17.16 29.40
N SER A 162 -11.96 16.22 29.39
CA SER A 162 -11.11 15.95 30.56
C SER A 162 -10.25 17.15 30.94
N ILE A 163 -9.65 17.85 29.97
CA ILE A 163 -8.84 19.05 30.22
C ILE A 163 -9.71 20.15 30.83
N ILE A 164 -10.87 20.45 30.22
CA ILE A 164 -11.80 21.47 30.73
C ILE A 164 -12.21 21.15 32.16
N SER A 165 -12.60 19.89 32.45
CA SER A 165 -13.00 19.48 33.81
C SER A 165 -11.93 19.68 34.88
N LYS A 166 -10.64 19.66 34.51
CA LYS A 166 -9.51 19.90 35.42
C LYS A 166 -9.25 21.38 35.65
N GLN A 167 -9.56 22.24 34.67
CA GLN A 167 -9.35 23.69 34.71
C GLN A 167 -10.50 24.47 35.34
N VAL A 168 -11.71 23.88 35.34
CA VAL A 168 -12.92 24.48 35.95
C VAL A 168 -13.04 24.14 37.45
N LYS A 169 -11.99 23.57 38.06
CA LYS A 169 -11.85 23.47 39.52
C LYS A 169 -11.14 24.69 40.07
#